data_AF-A0A231QYN7-F1
#
_entry.id   AF-A0A231QYN7-F1
#
_cell.length_a   1.000
_cell.length_b   1.000
_cell.length_c   1.000
_cell.angle_alpha   90.00
_cell.angle_beta   90.00
_cell.angle_gamma   90.00
#
_symmetry.space_group_name_H-M   'P 1'
#
loop_
_entity.id
_entity.type
_entity.pdbx_description
1 polymer ?
#
loop_
_entity_poly.entity_id
_entity_poly.type
_entity_poly.pdbx_seq_one_letter_code
_entity_poly.pdbx_strand_id
1 'polypeptide(L)'
;MSLKEAAEKFQKFCSVYKEEADCFSVLFEMKWPDGFRCPRCNHPLFYLISTRRIPLYECRSCHTQTSLIAGTIMEGSRTPLHRWFQAIFLHAQPRCVNARQLSEAIHVTYKTAWLICHKIRRAMAARESNRLLSGIVRVSDSVYCKRMVPSFDWHQQEQPLLIGASDASDGTPDKIVIKLQSKIPLKDKYDC
;
A
#
# COMPACT_ATOMS: atom_id res chain seq x y z
N MET A 1 -20.63 -6.74 -6.73
CA MET A 1 -20.71 -6.53 -5.26
C MET A 1 -21.66 -5.37 -5.00
N SER A 2 -22.78 -5.63 -4.34
CA SER A 2 -23.78 -4.60 -4.02
C SER A 2 -23.19 -3.62 -3.00
N LEU A 3 -23.54 -2.33 -3.09
CA LEU A 3 -23.06 -1.29 -2.16
C LEU A 3 -23.38 -1.62 -0.69
N LYS A 4 -24.49 -2.33 -0.46
CA LYS A 4 -24.90 -2.77 0.89
C LYS A 4 -23.96 -3.81 1.49
N GLU A 5 -23.52 -4.79 0.70
CA GLU A 5 -22.61 -5.85 1.15
C GLU A 5 -21.25 -5.28 1.56
N ALA A 6 -20.75 -4.29 0.83
CA ALA A 6 -19.48 -3.63 1.13
C ALA A 6 -19.55 -2.87 2.47
N ALA A 7 -20.67 -2.18 2.73
CA ALA A 7 -20.90 -1.46 3.98
C ALA A 7 -21.00 -2.41 5.17
N GLU A 8 -21.72 -3.53 5.02
CA GLU A 8 -21.84 -4.55 6.07
C GLU A 8 -20.49 -5.20 6.40
N LYS A 9 -19.70 -5.54 5.37
CA LYS A 9 -18.32 -6.05 5.57
C LYS A 9 -17.45 -5.05 6.30
N PHE A 10 -17.54 -3.76 5.96
CA PHE A 10 -16.80 -2.71 6.65
C PHE A 10 -17.23 -2.56 8.11
N GLN A 11 -18.54 -2.59 8.38
CA GLN A 11 -19.06 -2.50 9.74
C GLN A 11 -18.61 -3.69 10.60
N LYS A 12 -18.67 -4.90 10.05
CA LYS A 12 -18.14 -6.11 10.71
C LYS A 12 -16.63 -6.01 10.97
N PHE A 13 -15.87 -5.45 10.03
CA PHE A 13 -14.44 -5.22 10.22
C PHE A 13 -14.18 -4.23 11.36
N CYS A 14 -14.92 -3.11 11.40
CA CYS A 14 -14.84 -2.13 12.48
C CYS A 14 -15.23 -2.70 13.85
N SER A 15 -16.14 -3.68 13.91
CA SER A 15 -16.52 -4.32 15.18
C SER A 15 -15.46 -5.27 15.71
N VAL A 16 -14.67 -5.91 14.82
CA VAL A 16 -13.56 -6.78 15.20
C VAL A 16 -12.36 -5.97 15.70
N TYR A 17 -12.08 -4.84 15.05
CA TYR A 17 -10.96 -3.95 15.39
C TYR A 17 -11.49 -2.63 15.93
N LYS A 18 -12.11 -2.69 17.11
CA LYS A 18 -12.75 -1.52 17.72
C LYS A 18 -11.73 -0.67 18.45
N GLU A 19 -10.88 -1.31 19.23
CA GLU A 19 -9.84 -0.66 20.04
C GLU A 19 -8.45 -0.88 19.43
N GLU A 20 -7.47 -0.08 19.86
CA GLU A 20 -6.08 -0.30 19.42
C GLU A 20 -5.50 -1.63 19.92
N ALA A 21 -5.95 -2.10 21.08
CA ALA A 21 -5.48 -3.35 21.67
C ALA A 21 -5.76 -4.55 20.77
N ASP A 22 -6.92 -4.55 20.09
CA ASP A 22 -7.32 -5.59 19.14
C ASP A 22 -6.35 -5.70 17.95
N CYS A 23 -5.68 -4.59 17.62
CA CYS A 23 -4.73 -4.53 16.51
C CYS A 23 -3.31 -5.00 16.92
N PHE A 24 -2.98 -5.00 18.22
CA PHE A 24 -1.61 -5.29 18.67
C PHE A 24 -1.22 -6.73 18.42
N SER A 25 -2.09 -7.70 18.74
CA SER A 25 -1.83 -9.13 18.50
C SER A 25 -1.62 -9.42 17.01
N VAL A 26 -2.51 -8.91 16.17
CA VAL A 26 -2.45 -9.08 14.71
C VAL A 26 -1.16 -8.48 14.15
N LEU A 27 -0.78 -7.27 14.58
CA LEU A 27 0.49 -6.68 14.14
C LEU A 27 1.71 -7.41 14.67
N PHE A 28 1.65 -7.95 15.89
CA PHE A 28 2.73 -8.72 16.46
C PHE A 28 2.98 -9.99 15.63
N GLU A 29 1.93 -10.76 15.35
CA GLU A 29 1.99 -11.98 14.54
C GLU A 29 2.45 -11.69 13.10
N MET A 30 1.93 -10.62 12.47
CA MET A 30 2.36 -10.25 11.12
C MET A 30 3.81 -9.80 11.04
N LYS A 31 4.31 -9.10 12.08
CA LYS A 31 5.69 -8.60 12.12
C LYS A 31 6.68 -9.69 12.51
N TRP A 32 6.26 -10.60 13.40
CA TRP A 32 7.08 -11.63 14.00
C TRP A 32 6.32 -12.97 14.04
N PRO A 33 6.19 -13.66 12.89
CA PRO A 33 5.42 -14.91 12.80
C PRO A 33 6.00 -16.03 13.68
N ASP A 34 7.32 -16.08 13.83
CA ASP A 34 8.05 -17.07 14.65
C ASP A 34 8.36 -16.55 16.07
N GLY A 35 7.55 -15.59 16.54
CA GLY A 35 7.77 -14.85 17.78
C GLY A 35 8.81 -13.74 17.66
N PHE A 36 8.89 -12.89 18.68
CA PHE A 36 9.75 -11.70 18.67
C PHE A 36 11.18 -12.00 18.22
N ARG A 37 11.73 -11.15 17.36
CA ARG A 37 13.14 -11.13 17.01
C ARG A 37 13.66 -9.72 17.08
N CYS A 38 14.69 -9.51 17.90
CA CYS A 38 15.32 -8.20 18.03
C CYS A 38 15.88 -7.74 16.67
N PRO A 39 15.55 -6.53 16.18
CA PRO A 39 16.04 -6.03 14.89
C PRO A 39 17.55 -5.79 14.86
N ARG A 40 18.23 -5.76 16.03
CA ARG A 40 19.67 -5.51 16.14
C ARG A 40 20.51 -6.79 16.31
N CYS A 41 20.08 -7.70 17.18
CA CYS A 41 20.87 -8.89 17.55
C CYS A 41 20.14 -10.23 17.31
N ASN A 42 18.92 -10.19 16.77
CA ASN A 42 18.08 -11.37 16.51
C ASN A 42 17.71 -12.22 17.74
N HIS A 43 17.96 -11.74 18.97
CA HIS A 43 17.61 -12.46 20.20
C HIS A 43 16.07 -12.59 20.34
N PRO A 44 15.56 -13.76 20.77
CA PRO A 44 14.12 -14.05 20.75
C PRO A 44 13.35 -13.55 21.98
N LEU A 45 14.04 -13.25 23.09
CA LEU A 45 13.39 -12.84 24.33
C LEU A 45 13.30 -11.32 24.46
N PHE A 46 12.19 -10.86 25.04
CA PHE A 46 11.94 -9.45 25.30
C PHE A 46 11.32 -9.19 26.68
N TYR A 47 11.33 -7.91 27.07
CA TYR A 47 10.47 -7.34 28.10
C TYR A 47 9.44 -6.43 27.42
N LEU A 48 8.19 -6.49 27.88
CA LEU A 48 7.12 -5.65 27.38
C LEU A 48 7.01 -4.39 28.25
N ILE A 49 7.10 -3.22 27.63
CA ILE A 49 6.90 -1.93 28.28
C ILE A 49 5.58 -1.35 27.77
N SER A 50 4.54 -1.41 28.60
CA SER A 50 3.16 -0.97 28.29
C SER A 50 2.82 0.42 28.82
N THR A 51 3.80 1.19 29.29
CA THR A 51 3.59 2.54 29.85
C THR A 51 3.21 3.59 28.79
N ARG A 52 3.34 3.26 27.50
CA ARG A 52 3.00 4.11 26.37
C ARG A 52 1.81 3.53 25.62
N ARG A 53 1.09 4.38 24.87
CA ARG A 53 -0.04 3.98 24.02
C ARG A 53 0.29 2.80 23.10
N ILE A 54 1.44 2.83 22.42
CA ILE A 54 1.95 1.69 21.65
C ILE A 54 3.03 1.01 22.49
N PRO A 55 2.88 -0.28 22.84
CA PRO A 55 3.87 -0.99 23.63
C PRO A 55 5.25 -1.04 22.96
N LEU A 56 6.29 -0.98 23.79
CA LEU A 56 7.67 -1.18 23.37
C LEU A 56 8.13 -2.58 23.80
N TYR A 57 8.88 -3.21 22.90
CA TYR A 57 9.47 -4.52 23.08
C TYR A 57 10.97 -4.31 23.24
N GLU A 58 11.46 -4.47 24.46
CA GLU A 58 12.88 -4.33 24.77
C GLU A 58 13.56 -5.69 24.72
N CYS A 59 14.60 -5.81 23.89
CA CYS A 59 15.38 -7.03 23.80
C CYS A 59 16.14 -7.33 25.11
N ARG A 60 16.06 -8.56 25.61
CA ARG A 60 16.78 -8.96 26.84
C ARG A 60 18.30 -9.00 26.73
N SER A 61 18.83 -9.18 25.51
CA SER A 61 20.28 -9.26 25.27
C SER A 61 20.94 -7.89 25.07
N CYS A 62 20.44 -7.07 24.14
CA CYS A 62 21.08 -5.80 23.77
C CYS A 62 20.30 -4.54 24.18
N HIS A 63 19.25 -4.69 25.00
CA HIS A 63 18.37 -3.61 25.50
C HIS A 63 17.79 -2.68 24.43
N THR A 64 17.81 -3.10 23.17
CA THR A 64 17.25 -2.32 22.08
C THR A 64 15.74 -2.40 22.12
N GLN A 65 15.10 -1.23 22.15
CA GLN A 65 13.65 -1.10 22.16
C GLN A 65 13.12 -0.95 20.73
N THR A 66 12.06 -1.69 20.42
CA THR A 66 11.32 -1.56 19.16
C THR A 66 9.82 -1.54 19.43
N SER A 67 9.06 -0.78 18.64
CA SER A 67 7.60 -0.81 18.68
C SER A 67 7.04 -1.76 17.60
N LEU A 68 5.74 -2.05 17.66
CA LEU A 68 5.03 -2.78 16.60
C LEU A 68 5.08 -2.04 15.26
N ILE A 69 4.96 -0.72 15.29
CA ILE A 69 4.88 0.11 14.08
C ILE A 69 6.24 0.47 13.49
N ALA A 70 7.36 0.25 14.20
CA ALA A 70 8.70 0.53 13.69
C ALA A 70 8.98 -0.28 12.41
N GLY A 71 9.51 0.38 11.38
CA GLY A 71 9.76 -0.24 10.08
C GLY A 71 8.51 -0.49 9.23
N THR A 72 7.34 0.01 9.64
CA THR A 72 6.07 -0.16 8.90
C THR A 72 5.59 1.18 8.34
N ILE A 73 4.58 1.16 7.45
CA ILE A 73 3.94 2.40 6.98
C ILE A 73 3.35 3.25 8.12
N MET A 74 3.04 2.64 9.26
CA MET A 74 2.46 3.30 10.43
C MET A 74 3.52 3.98 11.32
N GLU A 75 4.81 3.83 11.01
CA GLU A 75 5.89 4.42 11.80
C GLU A 75 5.72 5.94 11.95
N GLY A 76 5.94 6.40 13.19
CA GLY A 76 5.77 7.81 13.59
C GLY A 76 4.33 8.33 13.59
N SER A 77 3.33 7.48 13.34
CA SER A 77 1.93 7.91 13.31
C SER A 77 1.37 8.14 14.72
N ARG A 78 0.65 9.26 14.89
CA ARG A 78 -0.21 9.51 16.06
C ARG A 78 -1.64 9.04 15.85
N THR A 79 -1.98 8.53 14.66
CA THR A 79 -3.33 8.04 14.37
C THR A 79 -3.54 6.69 15.05
N PRO A 80 -4.71 6.42 15.64
CA PRO A 80 -5.01 5.12 16.21
C PRO A 80 -4.86 3.94 15.22
N LEU A 81 -4.33 2.80 15.68
CA LEU A 81 -4.12 1.62 14.83
C LEU A 81 -5.40 1.08 14.20
N HIS A 82 -6.51 1.09 14.93
CA HIS A 82 -7.81 0.65 14.38
C HIS A 82 -8.21 1.50 13.15
N ARG A 83 -7.88 2.79 13.13
CA ARG A 83 -8.11 3.67 11.96
C ARG A 83 -7.20 3.33 10.80
N TRP A 84 -5.95 2.94 11.07
CA TRP A 84 -5.05 2.42 10.04
C TRP A 84 -5.57 1.12 9.43
N PHE A 85 -6.09 0.21 10.24
CA PHE A 85 -6.70 -1.04 9.79
C PHE A 85 -7.92 -0.76 8.90
N GLN A 86 -8.80 0.15 9.33
CA GLN A 86 -9.94 0.60 8.52
C GLN A 86 -9.49 1.19 7.18
N ALA A 87 -8.45 2.03 7.18
CA ALA A 87 -7.92 2.62 5.95
C ALA A 87 -7.35 1.56 5.00
N ILE A 88 -6.58 0.60 5.52
CA ILE A 88 -6.03 -0.51 4.73
C ILE A 88 -7.16 -1.36 4.14
N PHE A 89 -8.17 -1.68 4.95
CA PHE A 89 -9.35 -2.42 4.50
C PHE A 89 -10.07 -1.73 3.34
N LEU A 90 -10.29 -0.42 3.45
CA LEU A 90 -10.95 0.38 2.40
C LEU A 90 -10.09 0.47 1.12
N HIS A 91 -8.76 0.50 1.26
CA HIS A 91 -7.85 0.47 0.12
C HIS A 91 -7.75 -0.90 -0.57
N ALA A 92 -8.05 -1.99 0.15
CA ALA A 92 -8.07 -3.34 -0.40
C ALA A 92 -9.35 -3.64 -1.22
N GLN A 93 -10.37 -2.78 -1.16
CA GLN A 93 -11.59 -2.96 -1.94
C GLN A 93 -11.35 -2.62 -3.43
N PRO A 94 -12.10 -3.24 -4.37
CA PRO A 94 -11.99 -2.95 -5.80
C PRO A 94 -12.16 -1.45 -6.13
N ARG A 95 -12.99 -0.77 -5.34
CA ARG A 95 -13.15 0.68 -5.42
C ARG A 95 -12.26 1.34 -4.38
N CYS A 96 -11.05 1.72 -4.79
CA CYS A 96 -10.14 2.51 -3.97
C CYS A 96 -10.82 3.80 -3.46
N VAL A 97 -10.52 4.18 -2.22
CA VAL A 97 -11.01 5.41 -1.61
C VAL A 97 -10.09 6.60 -1.89
N ASN A 98 -10.67 7.77 -2.10
CA ASN A 98 -9.93 9.03 -2.12
C ASN A 98 -9.75 9.59 -0.69
N ALA A 99 -8.91 10.61 -0.52
CA ALA A 99 -8.58 11.16 0.80
C ALA A 99 -9.79 11.78 1.52
N ARG A 100 -10.74 12.36 0.79
CA ARG A 100 -11.96 12.94 1.36
C ARG A 100 -12.91 11.85 1.87
N GLN A 101 -13.17 10.85 1.04
CA GLN A 101 -13.96 9.68 1.41
C GLN A 101 -13.35 8.94 2.60
N LEU A 102 -12.03 8.79 2.61
CA LEU A 102 -11.33 8.16 3.74
C LEU A 102 -11.49 8.99 5.02
N SER A 103 -11.29 10.31 4.93
CA SER A 103 -11.45 11.24 6.07
C SER A 103 -12.84 11.13 6.71
N GLU A 104 -13.89 11.06 5.88
CA GLU A 104 -15.27 10.88 6.32
C GLU A 104 -15.48 9.48 6.95
N ALA A 105 -14.98 8.42 6.31
CA ALA A 105 -15.20 7.04 6.75
C ALA A 105 -14.49 6.68 8.07
N ILE A 106 -13.27 7.18 8.30
CA ILE A 106 -12.47 6.85 9.50
C ILE A 106 -12.42 8.02 10.51
N HIS A 107 -13.20 9.09 10.27
CA HIS A 107 -13.31 10.26 11.15
C HIS A 107 -11.97 10.89 11.55
N VAL A 108 -11.11 11.14 10.56
CA VAL A 108 -9.85 11.87 10.74
C VAL A 108 -9.83 13.13 9.90
N THR A 109 -8.89 14.05 10.18
CA THR A 109 -8.73 15.24 9.33
C THR A 109 -8.31 14.85 7.92
N TYR A 110 -8.71 15.66 6.93
CA TYR A 110 -8.32 15.46 5.53
C TYR A 110 -6.80 15.31 5.36
N LYS A 111 -6.01 16.14 6.05
CA LYS A 111 -4.54 16.09 6.02
C LYS A 111 -3.99 14.73 6.48
N THR A 112 -4.61 14.16 7.52
CA THR A 112 -4.25 12.82 8.03
C THR A 112 -4.63 11.74 7.04
N ALA A 113 -5.86 11.78 6.51
CA ALA A 113 -6.32 10.84 5.49
C ALA A 113 -5.45 10.88 4.23
N TRP A 114 -5.08 12.07 3.77
CA TRP A 114 -4.19 12.26 2.62
C TRP A 114 -2.83 11.59 2.85
N LEU A 115 -2.21 11.80 4.02
CA LEU A 115 -0.93 11.18 4.37
C LEU A 115 -1.04 9.65 4.44
N ILE A 116 -2.13 9.12 5.03
CA ILE A 116 -2.41 7.68 5.08
C ILE A 116 -2.52 7.10 3.67
N CYS A 117 -3.34 7.71 2.80
CA CYS A 117 -3.50 7.30 1.41
C CYS A 117 -2.16 7.23 0.67
N HIS A 118 -1.31 8.24 0.84
CA HIS A 118 0.02 8.26 0.21
C HIS A 118 0.93 7.16 0.73
N LYS A 119 0.98 6.95 2.04
CA LYS A 119 1.79 5.87 2.65
C LYS A 119 1.35 4.48 2.16
N ILE A 120 0.03 4.23 2.10
CA ILE A 120 -0.53 2.97 1.60
C ILE A 120 -0.18 2.78 0.12
N ARG A 121 -0.47 3.78 -0.74
CA ARG A 121 -0.18 3.68 -2.18
C ARG A 121 1.30 3.51 -2.47
N ARG A 122 2.17 4.18 -1.71
CA ARG A 122 3.62 4.01 -1.83
C ARG A 122 4.05 2.59 -1.48
N ALA A 123 3.50 1.99 -0.43
CA ALA A 123 3.79 0.61 -0.07
C ALA A 123 3.27 -0.39 -1.12
N MET A 124 2.08 -0.16 -1.67
CA MET A 124 1.56 -0.97 -2.79
C MET A 124 2.48 -0.87 -4.01
N ALA A 125 2.88 0.34 -4.41
CA ALA A 125 3.78 0.58 -5.53
C ALA A 125 5.16 -0.06 -5.32
N ALA A 126 5.73 0.04 -4.12
CA ALA A 126 7.01 -0.59 -3.79
C ALA A 126 6.95 -2.13 -3.81
N ARG A 127 5.80 -2.72 -3.46
CA ARG A 127 5.59 -4.16 -3.58
C ARG A 127 5.44 -4.59 -5.05
N GLU A 128 4.76 -3.78 -5.84
CA GLU A 128 4.50 -4.07 -7.26
C GLU A 128 5.73 -3.80 -8.15
N SER A 129 6.63 -2.89 -7.77
CA SER A 129 7.79 -2.50 -8.58
C SER A 129 8.74 -3.65 -8.91
N ASN A 130 8.79 -4.65 -8.03
CA ASN A 130 9.65 -5.83 -8.19
C ASN A 130 8.92 -7.00 -8.86
N ARG A 131 7.65 -6.84 -9.25
CA ARG A 131 6.89 -7.89 -9.88
C ARG A 131 7.26 -8.00 -11.36
N LEU A 132 7.77 -9.16 -11.75
CA LEU A 132 8.06 -9.49 -13.14
C LEU A 132 6.86 -10.21 -13.78
N LEU A 133 6.62 -9.92 -15.06
CA LEU A 133 5.73 -10.70 -15.91
C LEU A 133 6.49 -11.95 -16.41
N SER A 134 5.78 -13.06 -16.56
CA SER A 134 6.35 -14.36 -16.96
C SER A 134 5.47 -15.05 -17.98
N GLY A 135 6.05 -15.94 -18.80
CA GLY A 135 5.32 -16.63 -19.86
C GLY A 135 5.20 -15.78 -21.12
N ILE A 136 4.06 -15.86 -21.80
CA ILE A 136 3.78 -15.02 -22.96
C ILE A 136 3.36 -13.64 -22.46
N VAL A 137 4.18 -12.64 -22.74
CA VAL A 137 3.94 -11.25 -22.34
C VAL A 137 3.56 -10.43 -23.56
N ARG A 138 2.36 -9.85 -23.51
CA ARG A 138 1.89 -8.88 -24.51
C ARG A 138 2.16 -7.49 -23.98
N VAL A 139 2.76 -6.65 -24.82
CA VAL A 139 3.05 -5.25 -24.47
C VAL A 139 2.34 -4.34 -25.46
N SER A 140 1.63 -3.35 -24.93
CA SER A 140 1.01 -2.28 -25.70
C SER A 140 1.47 -0.95 -25.12
N ASP A 141 1.73 0.02 -25.99
CA ASP A 141 1.78 1.42 -25.61
C ASP A 141 0.35 1.99 -25.48
N SER A 142 0.18 2.95 -24.59
CA SER A 142 -1.05 3.74 -24.48
C SER A 142 -0.76 5.10 -23.87
N VAL A 143 -1.74 6.00 -23.89
CA VAL A 143 -1.62 7.33 -23.28
C VAL A 143 -2.73 7.50 -22.26
N TYR A 144 -2.36 7.91 -21.05
CA TYR A 144 -3.31 8.33 -20.04
C TYR A 144 -3.74 9.78 -20.31
N CYS A 145 -5.05 10.02 -20.23
CA CYS A 145 -5.77 11.19 -20.74
C CYS A 145 -5.95 11.18 -22.27
N LYS A 146 -7.10 11.68 -22.74
CA LYS A 146 -7.39 11.81 -24.17
C LYS A 146 -6.55 12.94 -24.75
N ARG A 147 -5.95 12.72 -25.92
CA ARG A 147 -5.19 13.74 -26.66
C ARG A 147 -6.08 14.97 -26.86
N MET A 148 -5.71 16.09 -26.23
CA MET A 148 -6.53 17.32 -26.25
C MET A 148 -6.23 18.19 -27.48
N VAL A 149 -5.03 18.06 -28.05
CA VAL A 149 -4.57 18.86 -29.18
C VAL A 149 -3.94 17.97 -30.26
N PRO A 150 -4.17 18.25 -31.55
CA PRO A 150 -3.52 17.53 -32.65
C PRO A 150 -2.09 18.05 -32.90
N SER A 151 -1.32 18.29 -31.84
CA SER A 151 0.10 18.70 -31.94
C SER A 151 1.01 17.48 -31.92
N PHE A 152 2.17 17.55 -32.59
CA PHE A 152 3.24 16.57 -32.44
C PHE A 152 3.86 16.56 -31.03
N ASP A 153 3.76 17.68 -30.32
CA ASP A 153 4.28 17.81 -28.97
C ASP A 153 3.36 17.19 -27.92
N TRP A 154 3.95 16.52 -26.93
CA TRP A 154 3.22 15.98 -25.78
C TRP A 154 2.66 17.11 -24.91
N HIS A 155 1.35 17.08 -24.67
CA HIS A 155 0.75 18.01 -23.72
C HIS A 155 1.19 17.68 -22.27
N GLN A 156 1.23 18.66 -21.36
CA GLN A 156 1.67 18.44 -19.98
C GLN A 156 0.84 17.37 -19.25
N GLN A 157 -0.46 17.30 -19.54
CA GLN A 157 -1.39 16.34 -18.92
C GLN A 157 -1.42 14.96 -19.60
N GLU A 158 -0.92 14.84 -20.83
CA GLU A 158 -0.79 13.54 -21.49
C GLU A 158 0.32 12.77 -20.79
N GLN A 159 0.11 11.48 -20.56
CA GLN A 159 1.12 10.67 -19.90
C GLN A 159 1.26 9.34 -20.65
N PRO A 160 2.37 9.14 -21.39
CA PRO A 160 2.58 7.88 -22.09
C PRO A 160 2.81 6.76 -21.08
N LEU A 161 2.26 5.59 -21.39
CA LEU A 161 2.27 4.38 -20.59
C LEU A 161 2.69 3.21 -21.45
N LEU A 162 3.40 2.26 -20.84
CA LEU A 162 3.47 0.88 -21.33
C LEU A 162 2.59 0.01 -20.44
N ILE A 163 1.76 -0.81 -21.07
CA ILE A 163 0.94 -1.82 -20.41
C ILE A 163 1.46 -3.17 -20.87
N GLY A 164 2.02 -3.92 -19.94
CA GLY A 164 2.38 -5.32 -20.14
C GLY A 164 1.35 -6.22 -19.47
N ALA A 165 0.90 -7.27 -20.16
CA ALA A 165 0.06 -8.32 -19.59
C ALA A 165 0.67 -9.70 -19.84
N SER A 166 0.65 -10.57 -18.85
CA SER A 166 0.98 -11.99 -19.03
C SER A 166 -0.29 -12.81 -19.23
N ASP A 167 -0.29 -13.66 -20.26
CA ASP A 167 -1.41 -14.57 -20.54
C ASP A 167 -1.38 -15.77 -19.58
N ALA A 168 -2.53 -16.14 -19.02
CA ALA A 168 -2.74 -17.43 -18.38
C ALA A 168 -2.89 -18.55 -19.43
N SER A 169 -2.91 -19.81 -18.97
CA SER A 169 -3.10 -20.99 -19.81
C SER A 169 -4.43 -21.00 -20.59
N ASP A 170 -5.41 -20.20 -20.17
CA ASP A 170 -6.73 -20.03 -20.80
C ASP A 170 -6.81 -18.82 -21.75
N GLY A 171 -5.70 -18.09 -21.95
CA GLY A 171 -5.64 -16.89 -22.79
C GLY A 171 -6.22 -15.64 -22.14
N THR A 172 -6.61 -15.67 -20.86
CA THR A 172 -6.99 -14.46 -20.11
C THR A 172 -5.77 -13.77 -19.51
N PRO A 173 -5.76 -12.44 -19.40
CA PRO A 173 -4.64 -11.73 -18.76
C PRO A 173 -4.65 -11.98 -17.24
N ASP A 174 -3.59 -12.60 -16.73
CA ASP A 174 -3.43 -12.92 -15.30
C ASP A 174 -2.80 -11.76 -14.52
N LYS A 175 -1.75 -11.16 -15.08
CA LYS A 175 -0.96 -10.11 -14.41
C LYS A 175 -0.78 -8.95 -15.36
N ILE A 176 -1.04 -7.75 -14.86
CA ILE A 176 -0.90 -6.51 -15.63
C ILE A 176 0.09 -5.61 -14.90
N VAL A 177 1.12 -5.16 -15.62
CA VAL A 177 2.08 -4.16 -15.14
C VAL A 177 1.95 -2.93 -16.01
N ILE A 178 1.70 -1.78 -15.36
CA ILE A 178 1.61 -0.48 -16.02
C ILE A 178 2.84 0.33 -15.62
N LYS A 179 3.62 0.78 -16.60
CA LYS A 179 4.77 1.65 -16.38
C LYS A 179 4.58 2.98 -17.08
N LEU A 180 4.83 4.06 -16.34
CA LEU A 180 4.92 5.40 -16.89
C LEU A 180 6.15 5.47 -17.80
N GLN A 181 5.99 6.03 -19.00
CA GLN A 181 7.10 6.36 -19.88
C GLN A 181 7.44 7.84 -19.80
N SER A 182 8.71 8.14 -20.10
CA SER A 182 9.11 9.53 -20.31
C SER A 182 8.52 10.03 -21.63
N LYS A 183 8.33 11.35 -21.72
CA LYS A 183 7.87 12.02 -22.95
C LYS A 183 9.01 12.27 -23.94
N ILE A 184 10.19 11.73 -23.65
CA ILE A 184 11.37 11.90 -24.48
C ILE A 184 11.20 10.96 -25.67
N PRO A 185 11.20 11.47 -26.92
CA PRO A 185 11.20 10.62 -28.09
C PRO A 185 12.35 9.61 -28.00
N LEU A 186 12.08 8.34 -28.27
CA LEU A 186 13.16 7.39 -28.51
C LEU A 186 13.93 7.91 -29.72
N LYS A 187 15.25 8.12 -29.56
CA LYS A 187 16.11 8.47 -30.70
C LYS A 187 15.91 7.41 -31.77
N ASP A 188 15.62 7.84 -33.00
CA ASP A 188 15.48 6.89 -34.08
C ASP A 188 16.84 6.20 -34.28
N LYS A 189 16.82 4.92 -34.64
CA LYS A 189 18.06 4.17 -34.92
C LYS A 189 18.83 4.76 -36.12
N TYR A 190 18.18 5.67 -36.84
CA TYR A 190 18.66 6.38 -38.03
C TYR A 190 18.96 7.87 -37.79
N ASP A 191 18.74 8.38 -36.57
CA ASP A 191 19.14 9.74 -36.20
C ASP A 191 20.61 9.71 -35.77
N CYS A 192 21.50 9.96 -36.74
CA CYS A 192 22.94 10.19 -36.56
C CYS A 192 23.22 11.45 -35.74
#